data_AF-A0A1Q9A1K5-F1
#
_entry.id   AF-A0A1Q9A1K5-F1
#
_cell.length_a   1.000
_cell.length_b   1.000
_cell.length_c   1.000
_cell.angle_alpha   90.00
_cell.angle_beta   90.00
_cell.angle_gamma   90.00
#
_symmetry.space_group_name_H-M   'P 1'
#
loop_
_entity.id
_entity.type
_entity.pdbx_description
1 polymer ?
#
loop_
_entity_poly.entity_id
_entity_poly.type
_entity_poly.pdbx_seq_one_letter_code
_entity_poly.pdbx_strand_id
1 'polypeptide(L)'
;MSDEAAARRVHIIQGEYKVVSDPGVVLSTILGSCVAACIRDPIAGVGGMNHFLLPGSANPGMGGGDATRYGVHLMELLINGLLKKGARRDRLEAKIFGGAKTIATFSNVGEQNAAFAVQFLRDEGIKVVGSSTGGEHGRKLEFWPVSGRARQYPLTGAETQKTVAMEQRPVKVEKPVESSIEFF
;
A
#
# COMPACT_ATOMS: atom_id res chain seq x y z
N MET A 1 1.27 10.39 33.06
CA MET A 1 0.97 9.51 31.90
C MET A 1 1.36 10.28 30.65
N SER A 2 2.63 10.26 30.33
CA SER A 2 3.24 11.11 29.30
C SER A 2 4.41 10.31 28.74
N ASP A 3 4.19 9.68 27.60
CA ASP A 3 5.26 9.28 26.69
C ASP A 3 4.64 8.95 25.32
N GLU A 4 4.08 9.98 24.69
CA GLU A 4 4.10 10.04 23.24
C GLU A 4 5.47 10.62 22.86
N ALA A 5 6.54 9.84 23.09
CA ALA A 5 7.84 10.15 22.50
C ALA A 5 7.59 10.43 21.02
N ALA A 6 8.00 11.60 20.52
CA ALA A 6 7.63 12.11 19.20
C ALA A 6 7.91 11.05 18.14
N ALA A 7 6.85 10.35 17.71
CA ALA A 7 7.02 9.16 16.90
C ALA A 7 7.63 9.56 15.56
N ARG A 8 8.72 8.91 15.17
CA ARG A 8 9.46 9.19 13.94
C ARG A 8 8.60 8.81 12.75
N ARG A 9 8.08 9.82 12.06
CA ARG A 9 7.20 9.64 10.91
C ARG A 9 8.02 9.39 9.63
N VAL A 10 7.64 8.35 8.88
CA VAL A 10 8.20 8.03 7.56
C VAL A 10 7.07 8.07 6.54
N HIS A 11 7.20 8.93 5.54
CA HIS A 11 6.19 9.04 4.48
C HIS A 11 6.44 7.99 3.40
N ILE A 12 5.40 7.26 3.01
CA ILE A 12 5.43 6.27 1.93
C ILE A 12 4.67 6.85 0.74
N ILE A 13 5.33 6.97 -0.39
CA ILE A 13 4.72 7.44 -1.64
C ILE A 13 4.31 6.28 -2.54
N GLN A 14 3.54 6.57 -3.58
CA GLN A 14 3.11 5.58 -4.56
C GLN A 14 4.31 4.83 -5.14
N GLY A 15 4.22 3.51 -5.17
CA GLY A 15 5.27 2.62 -5.67
C GLY A 15 6.30 2.22 -4.63
N GLU A 16 6.17 2.68 -3.38
CA GLU A 16 7.08 2.32 -2.30
C GLU A 16 6.45 1.33 -1.31
N TYR A 17 7.33 0.69 -0.56
CA TYR A 17 6.99 -0.08 0.63
C TYR A 17 8.05 0.14 1.72
N LYS A 18 7.68 -0.09 2.98
CA LYS A 18 8.62 -0.06 4.10
C LYS A 18 8.26 -1.10 5.15
N VAL A 19 9.29 -1.74 5.69
CA VAL A 19 9.21 -2.67 6.82
C VAL A 19 9.93 -2.08 8.03
N VAL A 20 9.31 -2.20 9.19
CA VAL A 20 9.67 -1.52 10.44
C VAL A 20 9.42 -2.46 11.62
N SER A 21 10.40 -2.54 12.51
CA SER A 21 10.32 -3.24 13.81
C SER A 21 10.55 -2.29 15.00
N ASP A 22 10.66 -0.98 14.74
CA ASP A 22 10.86 0.06 15.74
C ASP A 22 9.48 0.59 16.21
N PRO A 23 9.10 0.44 17.50
CA PRO A 23 7.80 0.88 18.01
C PRO A 23 7.64 2.41 18.01
N GLY A 24 8.74 3.16 17.90
CA GLY A 24 8.74 4.62 17.80
C GLY A 24 8.45 5.15 16.40
N VAL A 25 8.19 4.29 15.40
CA VAL A 25 7.98 4.71 14.00
C VAL A 25 6.52 4.67 13.59
N VAL A 26 6.12 5.68 12.82
CA VAL A 26 4.82 5.77 12.15
C VAL A 26 5.03 5.85 10.65
N LEU A 27 4.40 4.95 9.91
CA LEU A 27 4.32 5.05 8.46
C LEU A 27 3.11 5.91 8.10
N SER A 28 3.29 6.90 7.24
CA SER A 28 2.20 7.76 6.78
C SER A 28 2.08 7.81 5.27
N THR A 29 0.87 7.92 4.77
CA THR A 29 0.64 8.12 3.33
C THR A 29 -0.67 8.86 3.07
N ILE A 30 -0.87 9.29 1.82
CA ILE A 30 -2.11 9.92 1.36
C ILE A 30 -2.66 9.06 0.23
N LEU A 31 -3.93 8.69 0.32
CA LEU A 31 -4.59 7.73 -0.57
C LEU A 31 -5.85 8.37 -1.15
N GLY A 32 -5.96 8.44 -2.47
CA GLY A 32 -7.24 8.58 -3.17
C GLY A 32 -7.68 7.21 -3.69
N SER A 33 -7.58 6.99 -5.00
CA SER A 33 -7.88 5.72 -5.66
C SER A 33 -6.81 4.63 -5.41
N CYS A 34 -5.59 5.00 -5.02
CA CYS A 34 -4.55 4.06 -4.57
C CYS A 34 -4.98 3.28 -3.32
N VAL A 35 -4.31 2.15 -3.06
CA VAL A 35 -4.51 1.34 -1.85
C VAL A 35 -3.20 1.13 -1.13
N ALA A 36 -3.26 1.16 0.20
CA ALA A 36 -2.17 0.73 1.07
C ALA A 36 -2.56 -0.57 1.78
N ALA A 37 -1.70 -1.58 1.69
CA ALA A 37 -1.73 -2.75 2.55
C ALA A 37 -0.75 -2.56 3.71
N CYS A 38 -1.27 -2.64 4.93
CA CYS A 38 -0.52 -2.61 6.17
C CYS A 38 -0.47 -4.02 6.75
N ILE A 39 0.68 -4.69 6.71
CA ILE A 39 0.82 -6.09 7.11
C ILE A 39 1.77 -6.18 8.31
N ARG A 40 1.47 -7.02 9.31
CA ARG A 40 2.33 -7.24 10.47
C ARG A 40 2.29 -8.68 10.96
N ASP A 41 3.34 -9.07 11.68
CA ASP A 41 3.33 -10.19 12.62
C ASP A 41 3.28 -9.60 14.05
N PRO A 42 2.19 -9.85 14.80
CA PRO A 42 2.03 -9.29 16.14
C PRO A 42 2.99 -9.85 17.17
N ILE A 43 3.49 -11.07 16.97
CA ILE A 43 4.37 -11.76 17.92
C ILE A 43 5.82 -11.36 17.68
N ALA A 44 6.24 -11.30 16.41
CA ALA A 44 7.57 -10.85 16.05
C ALA A 44 7.77 -9.33 16.23
N GLY A 45 6.69 -8.56 16.40
CA GLY A 45 6.77 -7.11 16.59
C GLY A 45 7.28 -6.38 15.35
N VAL A 46 6.98 -6.90 14.16
CA VAL A 46 7.39 -6.31 12.89
C VAL A 46 6.18 -6.11 12.00
N GLY A 47 6.16 -4.98 11.31
CA GLY A 47 5.12 -4.67 10.34
C GLY A 47 5.62 -3.76 9.23
N GLY A 48 4.76 -3.47 8.28
CA GLY A 48 5.08 -2.58 7.20
C GLY A 48 3.85 -2.11 6.45
N MET A 49 4.08 -1.22 5.50
CA MET A 49 3.06 -0.64 4.64
C MET A 49 3.61 -0.51 3.22
N ASN A 50 2.78 -0.81 2.23
CA ASN A 50 3.01 -0.41 0.84
C ASN A 50 2.00 0.66 0.40
N HIS A 51 2.23 1.25 -0.76
CA HIS A 51 1.28 2.11 -1.44
C HIS A 51 1.32 1.78 -2.92
N PHE A 52 0.27 1.15 -3.43
CA PHE A 52 0.20 0.75 -4.84
C PHE A 52 -0.99 1.38 -5.57
N LEU A 53 -0.80 1.52 -6.89
CA LEU A 53 -1.81 1.88 -7.88
C LEU A 53 -1.58 0.95 -9.08
N LEU A 54 -2.60 0.22 -9.52
CA LEU A 54 -2.44 -0.73 -10.63
C LEU A 54 -2.27 0.01 -11.98
N PRO A 55 -1.20 -0.24 -12.76
CA PRO A 55 -0.96 0.39 -14.05
C PRO A 55 -1.84 -0.25 -15.14
N GLY A 56 -2.96 0.38 -15.47
CA GLY A 56 -3.91 -0.11 -16.49
C GLY A 56 -5.31 0.47 -16.31
N SER A 57 -5.60 0.95 -15.11
CA SER A 57 -6.84 1.67 -14.80
C SER A 57 -6.78 3.16 -15.17
N ALA A 58 -5.58 3.68 -15.49
CA ALA A 58 -5.34 5.06 -15.93
C ALA A 58 -4.79 5.18 -17.37
N ASN A 59 -4.44 4.08 -18.04
CA ASN A 59 -3.82 4.09 -19.37
C ASN A 59 -4.36 2.93 -20.23
N PRO A 60 -5.20 3.19 -21.26
CA PRO A 60 -5.85 2.15 -22.06
C PRO A 60 -4.89 1.26 -22.90
N GLY A 61 -3.59 1.59 -22.94
CA GLY A 61 -2.58 0.85 -23.72
C GLY A 61 -1.82 -0.24 -22.96
N MET A 62 -2.03 -0.39 -21.65
CA MET A 62 -1.45 -1.49 -20.86
C MET A 62 -2.47 -2.59 -20.69
N GLY A 63 -2.14 -3.81 -21.15
CA GLY A 63 -2.99 -4.98 -20.93
C GLY A 63 -3.14 -5.30 -19.43
N GLY A 64 -4.30 -5.84 -19.02
CA GLY A 64 -4.61 -6.12 -17.61
C GLY A 64 -3.61 -7.03 -16.88
N GLY A 65 -2.81 -7.80 -17.62
CA GLY A 65 -1.73 -8.61 -17.07
C GLY A 65 -0.59 -7.78 -16.46
N ASP A 66 -0.26 -6.61 -17.03
CA ASP A 66 0.85 -5.78 -16.57
C ASP A 66 0.48 -5.02 -15.29
N ALA A 67 -0.78 -4.59 -15.21
CA ALA A 67 -1.40 -3.98 -14.03
C ALA A 67 -1.27 -4.88 -12.81
N THR A 68 -1.68 -6.13 -12.98
CA THR A 68 -1.71 -7.14 -11.91
C THR A 68 -0.31 -7.47 -11.43
N ARG A 69 0.67 -7.62 -12.34
CA ARG A 69 2.06 -7.91 -11.98
C ARG A 69 2.69 -6.84 -11.09
N TYR A 70 2.37 -5.57 -11.32
CA TYR A 70 2.88 -4.49 -10.48
C TYR A 70 2.32 -4.52 -9.05
N GLY A 71 1.01 -4.71 -8.91
CA GLY A 71 0.37 -4.84 -7.59
C GLY A 71 0.92 -6.05 -6.82
N VAL A 72 1.07 -7.18 -7.51
CA VAL A 72 1.65 -8.42 -6.95
C VAL A 72 3.07 -8.14 -6.46
N HIS A 73 3.90 -7.50 -7.29
CA HIS A 73 5.29 -7.19 -6.93
C HIS A 73 5.42 -6.40 -5.63
N LEU A 74 4.63 -5.34 -5.43
CA LEU A 74 4.70 -4.54 -4.18
C LEU A 74 4.16 -5.28 -2.95
N MET A 75 3.19 -6.18 -3.12
CA MET A 75 2.71 -7.03 -2.03
C MET A 75 3.76 -8.07 -1.64
N GLU A 76 4.39 -8.71 -2.62
CA GLU A 76 5.47 -9.68 -2.41
C GLU A 76 6.70 -9.05 -1.76
N LEU A 77 7.13 -7.87 -2.22
CA LEU A 77 8.25 -7.14 -1.62
C LEU A 77 7.99 -6.83 -0.14
N LEU A 78 6.78 -6.40 0.21
CA LEU A 78 6.39 -6.16 1.58
C LEU A 78 6.42 -7.45 2.42
N ILE A 79 5.77 -8.51 1.96
CA ILE A 79 5.70 -9.80 2.66
C ILE A 79 7.11 -10.38 2.86
N ASN A 80 7.91 -10.45 1.79
CA ASN A 80 9.29 -10.96 1.88
C ASN A 80 10.16 -10.10 2.80
N GLY A 81 9.97 -8.78 2.80
CA GLY A 81 10.63 -7.88 3.73
C GLY A 81 10.28 -8.18 5.19
N LEU A 82 9.01 -8.49 5.48
CA LEU A 82 8.55 -8.90 6.82
C LEU A 82 9.19 -10.22 7.24
N LEU A 83 9.17 -11.23 6.36
CA LEU A 83 9.73 -12.56 6.64
C LEU A 83 11.25 -12.47 6.90
N LYS A 84 11.98 -11.66 6.11
CA LYS A 84 13.42 -11.39 6.34
C LYS A 84 13.70 -10.73 7.70
N LYS A 85 12.72 -10.09 8.31
CA LYS A 85 12.80 -9.49 9.65
C LYS A 85 12.25 -10.39 10.77
N GLY A 86 12.02 -11.67 10.49
CA GLY A 86 11.61 -12.66 11.48
C GLY A 86 10.11 -12.81 11.65
N ALA A 87 9.29 -12.18 10.79
CA ALA A 87 7.86 -12.48 10.74
C ALA A 87 7.63 -13.93 10.29
N ARG A 88 6.55 -14.55 10.78
CA ARG A 88 6.06 -15.82 10.26
C ARG A 88 4.81 -15.64 9.43
N ARG A 89 4.76 -16.32 8.28
CA ARG A 89 3.66 -16.25 7.32
C ARG A 89 2.30 -16.58 7.95
N ASP A 90 2.25 -17.62 8.79
CA ASP A 90 1.04 -18.09 9.47
C ASP A 90 0.51 -17.13 10.56
N ARG A 91 1.27 -16.08 10.89
CA ARG A 91 0.91 -15.05 11.87
C ARG A 91 0.63 -13.70 11.25
N LEU A 92 0.79 -13.57 9.93
CA LEU A 92 0.57 -12.29 9.26
C LEU A 92 -0.90 -11.90 9.34
N GLU A 93 -1.14 -10.67 9.75
CA GLU A 93 -2.43 -10.00 9.66
C GLU A 93 -2.30 -8.71 8.87
N ALA A 94 -3.38 -8.33 8.18
CA ALA A 94 -3.40 -7.19 7.30
C ALA A 94 -4.52 -6.21 7.65
N LYS A 95 -4.26 -4.92 7.42
CA LYS A 95 -5.27 -3.87 7.30
C LYS A 95 -5.12 -3.17 5.95
N ILE A 96 -6.23 -2.82 5.33
CA ILE A 96 -6.23 -2.20 4.00
C ILE A 96 -6.99 -0.87 3.99
N PHE A 97 -6.44 0.13 3.30
CA PHE A 97 -6.98 1.48 3.28
C PHE A 97 -6.90 2.07 1.86
N GLY A 98 -7.80 3.01 1.52
CA GLY A 98 -7.77 3.76 0.26
C GLY A 98 -8.86 3.35 -0.72
N GLY A 99 -8.59 3.38 -2.02
CA GLY A 99 -9.55 2.96 -3.04
C GLY A 99 -10.78 3.88 -3.13
N ALA A 100 -10.63 5.17 -2.84
CA ALA A 100 -11.70 6.16 -2.99
C ALA A 100 -12.08 6.35 -4.47
N LYS A 101 -13.35 6.70 -4.70
CA LYS A 101 -13.83 7.24 -5.97
C LYS A 101 -13.45 8.72 -6.02
N THR A 102 -12.36 9.05 -6.70
CA THR A 102 -11.98 10.45 -6.91
C THR A 102 -12.72 11.00 -8.13
N ILE A 103 -13.39 12.15 -7.97
CA ILE A 103 -14.26 12.80 -8.98
C ILE A 103 -13.58 12.97 -10.34
N ALA A 104 -12.26 13.16 -10.36
CA ALA A 104 -11.51 13.42 -11.58
C ALA A 104 -11.39 12.23 -12.53
N THR A 105 -11.71 11.01 -12.07
CA THR A 105 -11.33 9.80 -12.81
C THR A 105 -12.53 9.06 -13.41
N PHE A 106 -13.79 9.36 -13.02
CA PHE A 106 -15.02 8.65 -13.46
C PHE A 106 -14.86 7.12 -13.60
N SER A 107 -13.98 6.52 -12.81
CA SER A 107 -13.49 5.17 -13.08
C SER A 107 -13.47 4.36 -11.80
N ASN A 108 -13.73 3.06 -11.96
CA ASN A 108 -13.73 2.08 -10.89
C ASN A 108 -12.30 1.72 -10.44
N VAL A 109 -11.30 2.58 -10.66
CA VAL A 109 -9.88 2.35 -10.30
C VAL A 109 -9.75 2.00 -8.83
N GLY A 110 -10.34 2.83 -7.96
CA GLY A 110 -10.24 2.63 -6.51
C GLY A 110 -10.86 1.32 -6.04
N GLU A 111 -12.00 0.95 -6.64
CA GLU A 111 -12.68 -0.31 -6.39
C GLU A 111 -11.85 -1.51 -6.87
N GLN A 112 -11.25 -1.42 -8.07
CA GLN A 112 -10.39 -2.47 -8.61
C GLN A 112 -9.13 -2.66 -7.76
N ASN A 113 -8.48 -1.59 -7.31
CA ASN A 113 -7.31 -1.67 -6.43
C ASN A 113 -7.67 -2.31 -5.09
N ALA A 114 -8.81 -1.95 -4.51
CA ALA A 114 -9.28 -2.52 -3.25
C ALA A 114 -9.64 -4.01 -3.41
N ALA A 115 -10.34 -4.37 -4.49
CA ALA A 115 -10.67 -5.75 -4.82
C ALA A 115 -9.42 -6.60 -5.02
N PHE A 116 -8.42 -6.06 -5.73
CA PHE A 116 -7.12 -6.70 -5.90
C PHE A 116 -6.43 -6.98 -4.55
N ALA A 117 -6.34 -5.99 -3.65
CA ALA A 117 -5.74 -6.21 -2.33
C ALA A 117 -6.44 -7.31 -1.54
N VAL A 118 -7.77 -7.31 -1.52
CA VAL A 118 -8.57 -8.31 -0.80
C VAL A 118 -8.37 -9.71 -1.40
N GLN A 119 -8.37 -9.80 -2.73
CA GLN A 119 -8.14 -11.05 -3.45
C GLN A 119 -6.74 -11.60 -3.14
N PHE A 120 -5.71 -10.78 -3.32
CA PHE A 120 -4.32 -11.16 -3.09
C PHE A 120 -4.09 -11.66 -1.66
N LEU A 121 -4.56 -10.91 -0.65
CA LEU A 121 -4.40 -11.30 0.75
C LEU A 121 -5.10 -12.61 1.08
N ARG A 122 -6.29 -12.84 0.49
CA ARG A 122 -7.01 -14.11 0.64
C ARG A 122 -6.23 -15.27 0.04
N ASP A 123 -5.71 -15.10 -1.17
CA ASP A 123 -4.98 -16.15 -1.89
C ASP A 123 -3.65 -16.50 -1.17
N GLU A 124 -3.02 -15.51 -0.54
CA GLU A 124 -1.83 -15.71 0.32
C GLU A 124 -2.16 -16.26 1.73
N GLY A 125 -3.44 -16.44 2.06
CA GLY A 125 -3.88 -16.89 3.39
C GLY A 125 -3.67 -15.87 4.52
N ILE A 126 -3.52 -14.59 4.20
CA ILE A 126 -3.29 -13.50 5.18
C ILE A 126 -4.63 -12.91 5.60
N LYS A 127 -4.94 -12.95 6.90
CA LYS A 127 -6.21 -12.46 7.44
C LYS A 127 -6.29 -10.93 7.40
N VAL A 128 -7.35 -10.40 6.80
CA VAL A 128 -7.70 -8.97 6.92
C VAL A 128 -8.43 -8.74 8.24
N VAL A 129 -7.79 -8.03 9.17
CA VAL A 129 -8.32 -7.73 10.52
C VAL A 129 -8.92 -6.32 10.63
N GLY A 130 -8.85 -5.53 9.56
CA GLY A 130 -9.49 -4.22 9.49
C GLY A 130 -9.39 -3.63 8.08
N SER A 131 -10.39 -2.86 7.68
CA SER A 131 -10.37 -2.18 6.40
C SER A 131 -11.09 -0.83 6.44
N SER A 132 -10.67 0.07 5.56
CA SER A 132 -11.38 1.31 5.23
C SER A 132 -11.09 1.64 3.78
N THR A 133 -11.85 0.99 2.89
CA THR A 133 -11.73 1.11 1.44
C THR A 133 -12.98 1.78 0.83
N GLY A 134 -12.88 2.31 -0.40
CA GLY A 134 -14.02 2.95 -1.06
C GLY A 134 -14.32 4.37 -0.56
N GLY A 135 -15.53 4.88 -0.81
CA GLY A 135 -15.95 6.24 -0.43
C GLY A 135 -15.52 7.34 -1.41
N GLU A 136 -16.03 8.56 -1.21
CA GLU A 136 -15.90 9.68 -2.16
C GLU A 136 -14.69 10.59 -1.90
N HIS A 137 -13.98 10.36 -0.80
CA HIS A 137 -12.87 11.19 -0.37
C HIS A 137 -11.61 10.38 -0.18
N GLY A 138 -10.49 10.96 -0.63
CA GLY A 138 -9.17 10.49 -0.24
C GLY A 138 -8.97 10.60 1.28
N ARG A 139 -7.96 9.92 1.79
CA ARG A 139 -7.59 9.95 3.21
C ARG A 139 -6.09 10.00 3.42
N LYS A 140 -5.69 10.70 4.48
CA LYS A 140 -4.36 10.55 5.06
C LYS A 140 -4.38 9.37 6.03
N LEU A 141 -3.43 8.45 5.87
CA LEU A 141 -3.25 7.28 6.72
C LEU A 141 -1.99 7.44 7.57
N GLU A 142 -2.09 7.01 8.82
CA GLU A 142 -0.97 6.78 9.73
C GLU A 142 -1.07 5.37 10.30
N PHE A 143 0.02 4.61 10.23
CA PHE A 143 0.09 3.23 10.67
C PHE A 143 1.31 3.01 11.57
N TRP A 144 1.10 2.41 12.74
CA TRP A 144 2.15 2.00 13.69
C TRP A 144 2.42 0.51 13.49
N PRO A 145 3.51 0.13 12.79
CA PRO A 145 3.62 -1.24 12.28
C PRO A 145 3.76 -2.29 13.37
N VAL A 146 4.46 -1.97 14.46
CA VAL A 146 4.68 -2.89 15.59
C VAL A 146 3.38 -3.19 16.33
N SER A 147 2.57 -2.17 16.63
CA SER A 147 1.32 -2.33 17.39
C SER A 147 0.11 -2.68 16.51
N GLY A 148 0.20 -2.44 15.21
CA GLY A 148 -0.93 -2.59 14.29
C GLY A 148 -1.97 -1.48 14.37
N ARG A 149 -1.76 -0.44 15.18
CA ARG A 149 -2.66 0.70 15.27
C ARG A 149 -2.66 1.45 13.93
N ALA A 150 -3.84 1.85 13.48
CA ALA A 150 -4.02 2.68 12.30
C ALA A 150 -4.93 3.87 12.64
N ARG A 151 -4.67 5.01 12.03
CA ARG A 151 -5.47 6.23 12.14
C ARG A 151 -5.60 6.86 10.77
N GLN A 152 -6.79 7.31 10.42
CA GLN A 152 -7.05 7.96 9.14
C GLN A 152 -7.83 9.25 9.31
N TYR A 153 -7.63 10.18 8.37
CA TYR A 153 -8.33 11.44 8.29
C TYR A 153 -8.80 11.66 6.86
N PRO A 154 -10.05 12.10 6.63
CA PRO A 154 -10.48 12.51 5.29
C PRO A 154 -9.64 13.70 4.83
N LEU A 155 -9.27 13.71 3.55
CA LEU A 155 -8.58 14.86 2.95
C LEU A 155 -9.55 16.03 2.76
N THR A 156 -9.01 17.24 2.82
CA THR A 156 -9.77 18.48 2.60
C THR A 156 -9.19 19.28 1.44
N GLY A 157 -10.06 20.02 0.73
CA GLY A 157 -9.71 21.05 -0.26
C GLY A 157 -8.40 20.81 -1.06
N ALA A 158 -7.34 21.50 -0.66
CA ALA A 158 -6.04 21.50 -1.33
C ALA A 158 -5.33 20.13 -1.34
N GLU A 159 -5.49 19.32 -0.29
CA GLU A 159 -4.89 17.98 -0.23
C GLU A 159 -5.56 17.03 -1.22
N THR A 160 -6.88 17.16 -1.38
CA THR A 160 -7.65 16.41 -2.39
C THR A 160 -7.16 16.74 -3.80
N GLN A 161 -7.00 18.03 -4.12
CA GLN A 161 -6.50 18.46 -5.44
C GLN A 161 -5.10 17.92 -5.75
N LYS A 162 -4.18 17.98 -4.79
CA LYS A 162 -2.82 17.45 -4.94
C LYS A 162 -2.81 15.93 -5.16
N THR A 163 -3.66 15.20 -4.43
CA THR A 163 -3.76 13.74 -4.53
C THR A 163 -4.27 13.33 -5.91
N VAL A 164 -5.32 13.98 -6.39
CA VAL A 164 -5.86 13.78 -7.74
C VAL A 164 -4.79 14.02 -8.81
N ALA A 165 -4.03 15.11 -8.70
CA ALA A 165 -2.96 15.42 -9.65
C ALA A 165 -1.83 14.36 -9.64
N MET A 166 -1.57 13.74 -8.49
CA MET A 166 -0.57 12.67 -8.37
C MET A 166 -1.03 11.38 -9.06
N GLU A 167 -2.31 11.03 -8.95
CA GLU A 167 -2.89 9.83 -9.58
C GLU A 167 -2.89 9.90 -11.11
N GLN A 168 -2.96 11.11 -11.67
CA GLN A 168 -2.93 11.32 -13.13
C GLN A 168 -1.51 11.29 -13.71
N ARG A 169 -0.46 11.23 -12.87
CA ARG A 169 0.91 11.15 -13.38
C ARG A 169 1.17 9.78 -13.99
N PRO A 170 1.70 9.70 -15.22
CA PRO A 170 2.03 8.43 -15.84
C PRO A 170 3.08 7.68 -15.00
N VAL A 171 2.83 6.41 -14.72
CA VAL A 171 3.78 5.52 -14.07
C VAL A 171 4.98 5.35 -15.00
N LYS A 172 6.18 5.74 -14.54
CA LYS A 172 7.42 5.37 -15.23
C LYS A 172 7.61 3.86 -15.08
N VAL A 173 7.40 3.12 -16.16
CA VAL A 173 7.78 1.71 -16.22
C VAL A 173 9.29 1.67 -16.42
N GLU A 174 10.02 1.17 -15.42
CA GLU A 174 11.41 0.80 -15.66
C GLU A 174 11.45 -0.37 -16.66
N LYS A 175 12.26 -0.22 -17.70
CA LYS A 175 12.48 -1.30 -18.66
C LYS A 175 13.10 -2.50 -17.91
N PRO A 176 12.70 -3.73 -18.21
CA PRO A 176 13.40 -4.91 -17.70
C PRO A 176 14.89 -4.78 -18.02
N VAL A 177 15.74 -4.97 -17.01
CA VAL A 177 17.18 -5.05 -17.21
C VAL A 177 17.42 -6.31 -18.06
N GLU A 178 17.87 -6.15 -19.30
CA GLU A 178 18.39 -7.25 -20.10
C GLU A 178 19.67 -7.77 -19.42
N SER A 179 19.54 -8.71 -18.50
CA SER A 179 20.67 -9.50 -18.05
C SER A 179 20.88 -10.63 -19.07
N SER A 180 21.84 -10.47 -19.97
CA SER A 180 22.38 -11.60 -20.73
C SER A 180 22.96 -12.61 -19.75
N ILE A 181 22.34 -13.78 -19.64
CA ILE A 181 22.90 -14.91 -18.91
C ILE A 181 23.72 -15.71 -19.92
N GLU A 182 25.04 -15.64 -19.83
CA GLU A 182 25.93 -16.60 -20.48
C GLU A 182 26.10 -17.80 -19.55
N PHE A 183 25.80 -18.99 -20.07
CA PHE A 183 26.13 -20.24 -19.40
C PHE A 183 27.55 -20.65 -19.83
N PHE A 184 28.44 -20.86 -18.86
CA PHE A 184 29.72 -21.56 -19.04
C PHE A 184 29.70 -22.85 -18.22
#